data_AF-Q21EQ6-F1
#
_entry.id   AF-Q21EQ6-F1
#
_cell.length_a   1.000
_cell.length_b   1.000
_cell.length_c   1.000
_cell.angle_alpha   90.00
_cell.angle_beta   90.00
_cell.angle_gamma   90.00
#
_symmetry.space_group_name_H-M   'P 1'
#
loop_
_entity.id
_entity.type
_entity.pdbx_description
1 polymer ?
#
loop_
_entity_poly.entity_id
_entity_poly.type
_entity_poly.pdbx_seq_one_letter_code
_entity_poly.pdbx_strand_id
1 'polypeptide(L)'
;MCLAAGAAFAQDEAAEGETEQAAVTEATASPLSEDIEDLKKAALELNRDLLILEEELLFPANTQMVVFLSMDVGQFFTLDSVKLKIDDQVVASHLYTERENDALIRGGIQRLYIGNVKTGDHEITAVFTGKGPDSRDYKRAATMVVEKDDDPKMLELRIRDATSNMQPEFDIKEWEL
;
A
#
# COMPACT_ATOMS: atom_id res chain seq x y z
N MET A 1 75.15 51.55 -9.26
CA MET A 1 73.77 51.27 -8.83
C MET A 1 73.47 49.82 -9.19
N CYS A 2 73.31 48.92 -8.22
CA CYS A 2 72.09 48.69 -7.43
C CYS A 2 70.99 48.02 -8.29
N LEU A 3 70.41 46.86 -7.95
CA LEU A 3 70.55 45.96 -6.78
C LEU A 3 70.41 44.52 -7.33
N ALA A 4 71.39 43.62 -7.20
CA ALA A 4 71.62 42.73 -6.05
C ALA A 4 70.36 41.95 -5.60
N ALA A 5 70.30 40.66 -5.94
CA ALA A 5 69.40 39.68 -5.33
C ALA A 5 70.07 39.05 -4.09
N GLY A 6 69.28 38.66 -3.09
CA GLY A 6 69.77 38.08 -1.83
C GLY A 6 69.20 36.69 -1.55
N ALA A 7 70.02 35.83 -0.96
CA ALA A 7 69.69 34.48 -0.48
C ALA A 7 70.43 34.20 0.85
N ALA A 8 70.27 32.99 1.40
CA ALA A 8 70.60 32.54 2.78
C ALA A 8 69.48 32.85 3.81
N PHE A 9 69.25 32.06 4.85
CA PHE A 9 70.06 30.98 5.47
C PHE A 9 69.31 29.61 5.46
N ALA A 10 70.01 28.48 5.25
CA ALA A 10 70.49 27.48 6.25
C ALA A 10 69.35 26.71 6.97
N GLN A 11 69.31 25.36 7.06
CA GLN A 11 70.31 24.38 7.54
C GLN A 11 70.67 24.57 9.03
N ASP A 12 70.78 23.57 9.91
CA ASP A 12 70.46 22.11 9.91
C ASP A 12 70.22 21.69 11.39
N GLU A 13 69.98 20.46 11.88
CA GLU A 13 70.18 19.08 11.36
C GLU A 13 69.07 18.12 11.90
N ALA A 14 69.38 16.91 12.40
CA ALA A 14 68.41 15.91 12.88
C ALA A 14 68.84 15.19 14.18
N ALA A 15 67.88 14.62 14.93
CA ALA A 15 68.11 13.59 15.96
C ALA A 15 66.81 12.82 16.32
N GLU A 16 66.94 11.56 16.72
CA GLU A 16 65.86 10.66 17.18
C GLU A 16 65.91 10.50 18.72
N GLY A 17 64.82 10.01 19.36
CA GLY A 17 64.89 9.54 20.75
C GLY A 17 63.56 9.51 21.54
N GLU A 18 63.14 8.29 21.89
CA GLU A 18 62.47 7.87 23.15
C GLU A 18 61.46 8.84 23.81
N THR A 19 60.15 8.61 23.69
CA THR A 19 59.33 7.81 24.64
C THR A 19 59.48 8.17 26.13
N GLU A 20 58.43 8.76 26.73
CA GLU A 20 57.69 8.19 27.88
C GLU A 20 56.67 9.20 28.44
N GLN A 21 55.36 8.95 28.22
CA GLN A 21 54.33 9.01 29.28
C GLN A 21 52.95 8.60 28.74
N ALA A 22 52.69 7.29 28.74
CA ALA A 22 51.32 6.76 28.74
C ALA A 22 50.74 6.91 30.16
N ALA A 23 50.43 8.15 30.57
CA ALA A 23 49.85 8.47 31.87
C ALA A 23 48.31 8.38 31.81
N VAL A 24 47.81 7.25 32.31
CA VAL A 24 46.39 6.84 32.34
C VAL A 24 45.44 7.96 32.82
N THR A 25 44.40 8.24 32.02
CA THR A 25 43.18 8.93 32.49
C THR A 25 41.92 8.06 32.27
N GLU A 26 42.05 6.75 32.44
CA GLU A 26 40.90 5.88 32.70
C GLU A 26 40.43 6.06 34.15
N ALA A 27 39.72 7.15 34.44
CA ALA A 27 39.10 7.37 35.75
C ALA A 27 37.95 8.41 35.75
N THR A 28 36.97 8.26 34.86
CA THR A 28 35.53 8.50 35.17
C THR A 28 34.63 8.07 34.01
N ALA A 29 34.63 6.76 33.71
CA ALA A 29 33.38 6.13 33.31
C ALA A 29 32.46 6.19 34.55
N SER A 30 31.69 7.27 34.66
CA SER A 30 30.64 7.38 35.67
C SER A 30 29.45 6.53 35.23
N PRO A 31 28.58 6.03 36.14
CA PRO A 31 27.38 5.30 35.71
C PRO A 31 26.50 6.15 34.77
N LEU A 32 26.46 7.47 35.00
CA LEU A 32 25.81 8.44 34.10
C LEU A 32 26.40 8.46 32.68
N SER A 33 27.67 8.09 32.50
CA SER A 33 28.31 7.92 31.19
C SER A 33 27.76 6.70 30.46
N GLU A 34 27.58 5.59 31.19
CA GLU A 34 27.03 4.33 30.68
C GLU A 34 25.54 4.48 30.35
N ASP A 35 24.75 5.11 31.25
CA ASP A 35 23.35 5.50 31.02
C ASP A 35 23.19 6.32 29.73
N ILE A 36 24.12 7.25 29.45
CA ILE A 36 24.12 8.09 28.25
C ILE A 36 24.48 7.30 26.98
N GLU A 37 25.32 6.26 27.07
CA GLU A 37 25.61 5.39 25.93
C GLU A 37 24.46 4.41 25.65
N ASP A 38 23.83 3.85 26.68
CA ASP A 38 22.69 2.96 26.50
C ASP A 38 21.45 3.70 26.01
N LEU A 39 21.23 4.95 26.46
CA LEU A 39 20.19 5.81 25.88
C LEU A 39 20.45 6.13 24.41
N LYS A 40 21.71 6.28 23.98
CA LYS A 40 22.05 6.44 22.54
C LYS A 40 21.81 5.14 21.76
N LYS A 41 22.14 3.97 22.32
CA LYS A 41 21.87 2.66 21.70
C LYS A 41 20.37 2.47 21.51
N ALA A 42 19.57 2.65 22.55
CA ALA A 42 18.11 2.56 22.51
C ALA A 42 17.48 3.61 21.55
N ALA A 43 18.01 4.82 21.48
CA ALA A 43 17.54 5.82 20.53
C ALA A 43 17.89 5.46 19.07
N LEU A 44 19.05 4.86 18.81
CA LEU A 44 19.43 4.36 17.49
C LEU A 44 18.60 3.13 17.10
N GLU A 45 18.38 2.20 18.03
CA GLU A 45 17.52 1.01 17.88
C GLU A 45 16.09 1.44 17.52
N LEU A 46 15.46 2.31 18.32
CA LEU A 46 14.14 2.86 18.04
C LEU A 46 14.06 3.58 16.68
N ASN A 47 15.11 4.30 16.25
CA ASN A 47 15.12 4.93 14.92
C ASN A 47 15.22 3.90 13.78
N ARG A 48 15.85 2.73 14.01
CA ARG A 48 15.88 1.64 13.03
C ARG A 48 14.56 0.87 13.02
N ASP A 49 13.95 0.64 14.18
CA ASP A 49 12.66 -0.03 14.30
C ASP A 49 11.56 0.83 13.64
N LEU A 50 11.57 2.15 13.86
CA LEU A 50 10.68 3.08 13.17
C LEU A 50 10.92 3.10 11.65
N LEU A 51 12.17 3.06 11.18
CA LEU A 51 12.48 2.99 9.75
C LEU A 51 11.96 1.70 9.12
N ILE A 52 12.13 0.56 9.79
CA ILE A 52 11.63 -0.75 9.33
C ILE A 52 10.10 -0.74 9.31
N LEU A 53 9.45 -0.20 10.34
CA LEU A 53 8.00 -0.10 10.43
C LEU A 53 7.42 0.88 9.38
N GLU A 54 8.13 1.96 9.05
CA GLU A 54 7.78 2.83 7.92
C GLU A 54 7.90 2.11 6.57
N GLU A 55 8.98 1.35 6.33
CA GLU A 55 9.13 0.55 5.10
C GLU A 55 8.04 -0.54 4.99
N GLU A 56 7.72 -1.23 6.09
CA GLU A 56 6.70 -2.27 6.16
C GLU A 56 5.28 -1.72 5.95
N LEU A 57 4.94 -0.55 6.52
CA LEU A 57 3.66 0.12 6.29
C LEU A 57 3.53 0.79 4.91
N LEU A 58 4.64 1.03 4.22
CA LEU A 58 4.66 1.60 2.86
C LEU A 58 4.64 0.52 1.76
N PHE A 59 5.26 -0.63 1.99
CA PHE A 59 5.37 -1.73 1.01
C PHE A 59 5.07 -3.13 1.58
N PRO A 60 3.94 -3.35 2.28
CA PRO A 60 3.61 -4.64 2.89
C PRO A 60 3.41 -5.74 1.85
N ALA A 61 4.01 -6.91 2.09
CA ALA A 61 4.38 -7.86 1.05
C ALA A 61 3.21 -8.47 0.22
N ASN A 62 2.00 -8.59 0.78
CA ASN A 62 0.86 -9.28 0.15
C ASN A 62 -0.50 -8.58 0.31
N THR A 63 -0.52 -7.24 0.41
CA THR A 63 -1.74 -6.41 0.52
C THR A 63 -2.65 -6.38 -0.73
N GLN A 64 -2.67 -7.46 -1.51
CA GLN A 64 -3.49 -7.58 -2.71
C GLN A 64 -4.98 -7.65 -2.35
N MET A 65 -5.78 -6.85 -3.02
CA MET A 65 -7.24 -6.98 -3.08
C MET A 65 -7.63 -7.34 -4.51
N VAL A 66 -8.46 -8.37 -4.65
CA VAL A 66 -9.01 -8.82 -5.94
C VAL A 66 -10.51 -8.70 -5.92
N VAL A 67 -11.07 -7.99 -6.89
CA VAL A 67 -12.53 -7.82 -7.01
C VAL A 67 -13.02 -8.51 -8.28
N PHE A 68 -13.94 -9.45 -8.10
CA PHE A 68 -14.61 -10.21 -9.14
C PHE A 68 -16.03 -9.69 -9.38
N LEU A 69 -16.57 -9.96 -10.56
CA LEU A 69 -17.97 -9.76 -10.93
C LEU A 69 -18.56 -11.10 -11.37
N SER A 70 -19.71 -11.45 -10.82
CA SER A 70 -20.56 -12.56 -11.24
C SER A 70 -22.00 -12.07 -11.45
N MET A 71 -22.73 -12.74 -12.34
CA MET A 71 -24.13 -12.44 -12.65
C MET A 71 -24.95 -13.72 -12.71
N ASP A 72 -25.99 -13.80 -11.88
CA ASP A 72 -27.03 -14.84 -11.89
C ASP A 72 -28.39 -14.14 -12.14
N VAL A 73 -28.53 -13.62 -13.36
CA VAL A 73 -29.69 -12.87 -13.85
C VAL A 73 -30.23 -13.52 -15.12
N GLY A 74 -31.55 -13.52 -15.28
CA GLY A 74 -32.24 -14.13 -16.41
C GLY A 74 -32.53 -13.12 -17.52
N GLN A 75 -33.54 -12.27 -17.29
CA GLN A 75 -34.00 -11.27 -18.27
C GLN A 75 -34.34 -9.92 -17.63
N PHE A 76 -34.12 -9.75 -16.31
CA PHE A 76 -34.53 -8.52 -15.59
C PHE A 76 -33.41 -7.48 -15.47
N PHE A 77 -32.19 -7.76 -15.95
CA PHE A 77 -31.10 -6.78 -16.01
C PHE A 77 -30.06 -7.08 -17.10
N THR A 78 -29.83 -6.12 -17.99
CA THR A 78 -28.67 -6.07 -18.90
C THR A 78 -27.68 -5.05 -18.36
N LEU A 79 -26.44 -5.45 -18.10
CA LEU A 79 -25.39 -4.58 -17.59
C LEU A 79 -24.79 -3.73 -18.73
N ASP A 80 -24.76 -2.40 -18.58
CA ASP A 80 -24.08 -1.50 -19.53
C ASP A 80 -22.66 -1.14 -19.02
N SER A 81 -22.51 -0.91 -17.70
CA SER A 81 -21.22 -0.54 -17.09
C SER A 81 -21.15 -0.81 -15.59
N VAL A 82 -19.94 -1.12 -15.10
CA VAL A 82 -19.60 -1.15 -13.68
C VAL A 82 -18.50 -0.15 -13.41
N LYS A 83 -18.61 0.58 -12.30
CA LYS A 83 -17.57 1.47 -11.77
C LYS A 83 -17.30 1.09 -10.32
N LEU A 84 -16.08 0.62 -10.04
CA LEU A 84 -15.62 0.28 -8.70
C LEU A 84 -14.91 1.48 -8.08
N LYS A 85 -15.27 1.77 -6.83
CA LYS A 85 -14.57 2.69 -5.95
C LYS A 85 -13.99 1.98 -4.74
N ILE A 86 -12.87 2.52 -4.26
CA ILE A 86 -12.30 2.28 -2.94
C ILE A 86 -12.05 3.67 -2.33
N ASP A 87 -12.58 3.93 -1.14
CA ASP A 87 -12.49 5.22 -0.42
C ASP A 87 -12.86 6.43 -1.28
N ASP A 88 -14.03 6.34 -1.93
CA ASP A 88 -14.55 7.28 -2.92
C ASP A 88 -13.73 7.40 -4.24
N GLN A 89 -12.49 6.92 -4.29
CA GLN A 89 -11.60 6.94 -5.46
C GLN A 89 -12.00 5.87 -6.48
N VAL A 90 -12.06 6.22 -7.77
CA VAL A 90 -12.43 5.28 -8.84
C VAL A 90 -11.22 4.44 -9.24
N VAL A 91 -11.21 3.16 -8.87
CA VAL A 91 -10.09 2.23 -9.15
C VAL A 91 -10.29 1.41 -10.43
N ALA A 92 -11.54 1.16 -10.84
CA ALA A 92 -11.86 0.48 -12.10
C ALA A 92 -13.18 0.99 -12.69
N SER A 93 -13.28 0.97 -14.02
CA SER A 93 -14.54 1.26 -14.74
C SER A 93 -14.55 0.49 -16.06
N HIS A 94 -15.55 -0.37 -16.28
CA HIS A 94 -15.70 -1.18 -17.50
C HIS A 94 -17.02 -0.89 -18.19
N LEU A 95 -17.04 -1.01 -19.52
CA LEU A 95 -18.25 -0.97 -20.36
C LEU A 95 -18.46 -2.36 -20.96
N TYR A 96 -19.67 -2.90 -20.85
CA TYR A 96 -19.96 -4.28 -21.21
C TYR A 96 -20.55 -4.38 -22.61
N THR A 97 -20.04 -5.34 -23.41
CA THR A 97 -20.66 -5.75 -24.66
C THR A 97 -21.68 -6.87 -24.44
N GLU A 98 -22.61 -7.04 -25.38
CA GLU A 98 -23.57 -8.14 -25.40
C GLU A 98 -22.92 -9.52 -25.20
N ARG A 99 -21.70 -9.73 -25.73
CA ARG A 99 -20.95 -10.99 -25.61
C ARG A 99 -20.37 -11.21 -24.22
N GLU A 100 -20.00 -10.15 -23.51
CA GLU A 100 -19.53 -10.25 -22.12
C GLU A 100 -20.71 -10.51 -21.18
N ASN A 101 -21.84 -9.84 -21.38
CA ASN A 101 -23.08 -10.11 -20.63
C ASN A 101 -23.55 -11.56 -20.84
N ASP A 102 -23.60 -12.03 -22.09
CA ASP A 102 -23.91 -13.42 -22.46
C ASP A 102 -22.91 -14.44 -21.88
N ALA A 103 -21.66 -14.04 -21.63
CA ALA A 103 -20.69 -14.87 -20.91
C ALA A 103 -20.90 -14.88 -19.39
N LEU A 104 -21.18 -13.72 -18.78
CA LEU A 104 -21.45 -13.60 -17.34
C LEU A 104 -22.73 -14.36 -16.94
N ILE A 105 -23.82 -14.19 -17.70
CA ILE A 105 -25.12 -14.87 -17.48
C ILE A 105 -24.99 -16.41 -17.54
N ARG A 106 -23.97 -16.96 -18.20
CA ARG A 106 -23.65 -18.41 -18.19
C ARG A 106 -22.83 -18.86 -16.96
N GLY A 107 -22.76 -18.06 -15.90
CA GLY A 107 -21.89 -18.31 -14.75
C GLY A 107 -20.42 -17.93 -15.01
N GLY A 108 -20.18 -17.03 -15.96
CA GLY A 108 -18.85 -16.44 -16.16
C GLY A 108 -18.49 -15.52 -14.99
N ILE A 109 -17.25 -15.61 -14.53
CA ILE A 109 -16.69 -14.71 -13.49
C ILE A 109 -15.60 -13.86 -14.13
N GLN A 110 -15.74 -12.54 -14.05
CA GLN A 110 -14.73 -11.59 -14.52
C GLN A 110 -13.94 -11.05 -13.32
N ARG A 111 -12.61 -10.99 -13.40
CA ARG A 111 -11.80 -10.19 -12.47
C ARG A 111 -11.85 -8.72 -12.93
N LEU A 112 -12.59 -7.89 -12.19
CA LEU A 112 -12.79 -6.47 -12.48
C LEU A 112 -11.61 -5.60 -12.00
N TYR A 113 -11.00 -5.95 -10.86
CA TYR A 113 -9.85 -5.25 -10.29
C TYR A 113 -8.87 -6.21 -9.62
N ILE A 114 -7.60 -5.84 -9.66
CA ILE A 114 -6.52 -6.43 -8.86
C ILE A 114 -5.50 -5.32 -8.60
N GLY A 115 -5.15 -5.11 -7.34
CA GLY A 115 -4.19 -4.09 -6.92
C GLY A 115 -3.97 -4.14 -5.41
N ASN A 116 -3.06 -3.30 -4.90
CA ASN A 116 -2.75 -3.26 -3.48
C ASN A 116 -3.62 -2.21 -2.78
N VAL A 117 -4.16 -2.56 -1.61
CA VAL A 117 -4.98 -1.70 -0.74
C VAL A 117 -4.36 -1.76 0.65
N LYS A 118 -4.28 -0.64 1.36
CA LYS A 118 -3.59 -0.57 2.65
C LYS A 118 -4.27 -1.43 3.72
N THR A 119 -3.54 -1.74 4.78
CA THR A 119 -4.09 -2.33 6.01
C THR A 119 -4.96 -1.27 6.72
N GLY A 120 -6.21 -1.61 7.09
CA GLY A 120 -7.20 -0.71 7.68
C GLY A 120 -8.63 -0.86 7.11
N ASP A 121 -9.57 -0.06 7.59
CA ASP A 121 -10.95 0.00 7.08
C ASP A 121 -11.02 0.70 5.71
N HIS A 122 -11.60 0.02 4.71
CA HIS A 122 -11.77 0.56 3.36
C HIS A 122 -13.23 0.51 2.88
N GLU A 123 -13.77 1.59 2.33
CA GLU A 123 -15.13 1.60 1.76
C GLU A 123 -15.11 1.16 0.29
N ILE A 124 -15.64 -0.02 0.02
CA ILE A 124 -15.79 -0.59 -1.31
C ILE A 124 -17.19 -0.25 -1.85
N THR A 125 -17.25 0.66 -2.82
CA THR A 125 -18.51 1.09 -3.45
C THR A 125 -18.53 0.71 -4.94
N ALA A 126 -19.37 -0.25 -5.31
CA ALA A 126 -19.57 -0.70 -6.68
C ALA A 126 -20.85 -0.08 -7.27
N VAL A 127 -20.70 0.73 -8.32
CA VAL A 127 -21.82 1.39 -9.03
C VAL A 127 -22.10 0.66 -10.33
N PHE A 128 -23.28 0.06 -10.42
CA PHE A 128 -23.79 -0.68 -11.57
C PHE A 128 -24.76 0.21 -12.34
N THR A 129 -24.59 0.27 -13.66
CA THR A 129 -25.53 0.94 -14.57
C THR A 129 -25.89 -0.01 -15.70
N GLY A 130 -27.16 -0.09 -16.06
CA GLY A 130 -27.67 -0.99 -17.09
C GLY A 130 -29.13 -0.72 -17.38
N LYS A 131 -29.81 -1.68 -18.02
CA LYS A 131 -31.23 -1.59 -18.40
C LYS A 131 -32.01 -2.74 -17.82
N GLY A 132 -33.14 -2.43 -17.18
CA GLY A 132 -34.14 -3.42 -16.77
C GLY A 132 -35.15 -3.72 -17.89
N PRO A 133 -36.26 -4.39 -17.55
CA PRO A 133 -37.38 -4.59 -18.47
C PRO A 133 -37.91 -3.25 -19.02
N ASP A 134 -38.56 -3.33 -20.18
CA ASP A 134 -39.10 -2.17 -20.91
C ASP A 134 -38.05 -1.09 -21.25
N SER A 135 -36.77 -1.48 -21.35
CA SER A 135 -35.62 -0.58 -21.58
C SER A 135 -35.47 0.53 -20.53
N ARG A 136 -35.90 0.29 -19.29
CA ARG A 136 -35.77 1.26 -18.20
C ARG A 136 -34.31 1.38 -17.74
N ASP A 137 -33.73 2.57 -17.83
CA ASP A 137 -32.43 2.89 -17.25
C ASP A 137 -32.42 2.53 -15.75
N TYR A 138 -31.45 1.72 -15.35
CA TYR A 138 -31.35 1.17 -14.01
C TYR A 138 -29.96 1.40 -13.44
N LYS A 139 -29.89 2.05 -12.27
CA LYS A 139 -28.64 2.40 -11.60
C LYS A 139 -28.72 2.10 -10.11
N ARG A 140 -27.71 1.39 -9.60
CA ARG A 140 -27.55 1.05 -8.19
C ARG A 140 -26.11 1.21 -7.75
N ALA A 141 -25.92 1.43 -6.47
CA ALA A 141 -24.65 1.22 -5.79
C ALA A 141 -24.85 0.10 -4.77
N ALA A 142 -23.87 -0.79 -4.66
CA ALA A 142 -23.68 -1.62 -3.48
C ALA A 142 -22.42 -1.10 -2.77
N THR A 143 -22.48 -1.02 -1.44
CA THR A 143 -21.40 -0.47 -0.61
C THR A 143 -21.16 -1.40 0.56
N MET A 144 -19.89 -1.70 0.83
CA MET A 144 -19.44 -2.54 1.93
C MET A 144 -18.14 -1.96 2.49
N VAL A 145 -18.04 -1.82 3.81
CA VAL A 145 -16.76 -1.58 4.48
C VAL A 145 -16.07 -2.93 4.63
N VAL A 146 -14.80 -2.99 4.24
CA VAL A 146 -13.95 -4.18 4.37
C VAL A 146 -12.74 -3.81 5.20
N GLU A 147 -12.58 -4.47 6.35
CA GLU A 147 -11.35 -4.41 7.14
C GLU A 147 -10.25 -5.18 6.38
N LYS A 148 -9.21 -4.48 5.94
CA LYS A 148 -8.05 -5.08 5.26
C LYS A 148 -6.95 -5.31 6.29
N ASP A 149 -6.58 -6.58 6.42
CA ASP A 149 -5.43 -7.14 7.16
C ASP A 149 -4.16 -7.09 6.27
N ASP A 150 -3.20 -7.99 6.49
CA ASP A 150 -2.01 -8.12 5.63
C ASP A 150 -2.14 -9.23 4.57
N ASP A 151 -3.18 -10.09 4.66
CA ASP A 151 -3.42 -11.25 3.79
C ASP A 151 -4.21 -10.91 2.51
N PRO A 152 -4.06 -11.63 1.39
CA PRO A 152 -4.79 -11.30 0.16
C PRO A 152 -6.32 -11.42 0.30
N LYS A 153 -7.07 -10.33 0.05
CA LYS A 153 -8.55 -10.34 0.17
C LYS A 153 -9.25 -10.44 -1.18
N MET A 154 -10.30 -11.26 -1.24
CA MET A 154 -11.11 -11.48 -2.43
C MET A 154 -12.57 -11.08 -2.20
N LEU A 155 -13.08 -10.20 -3.06
CA LEU A 155 -14.45 -9.69 -3.02
C LEU A 155 -15.18 -10.08 -4.31
N GLU A 156 -16.43 -10.52 -4.18
CA GLU A 156 -17.31 -10.83 -5.30
C GLU A 156 -18.47 -9.84 -5.35
N LEU A 157 -18.53 -9.07 -6.43
CA LEU A 157 -19.68 -8.28 -6.82
C LEU A 157 -20.69 -9.22 -7.48
N ARG A 158 -21.85 -9.40 -6.84
CA ARG A 158 -22.92 -10.30 -7.26
C ARG A 158 -24.09 -9.48 -7.77
N ILE A 159 -24.61 -9.84 -8.95
CA ILE A 159 -25.89 -9.33 -9.45
C ILE A 159 -26.84 -10.52 -9.57
N ARG A 160 -28.01 -10.45 -8.92
CA ARG A 160 -28.95 -11.59 -8.82
C ARG A 160 -30.40 -11.13 -8.99
N ASP A 161 -31.21 -11.87 -9.73
CA ASP A 161 -32.62 -11.50 -9.95
C ASP A 161 -33.54 -11.94 -8.79
N ALA A 162 -34.16 -10.99 -8.10
CA ALA A 162 -35.10 -11.26 -7.01
C ALA A 162 -36.52 -11.56 -7.54
N THR A 163 -36.81 -12.86 -7.74
CA THR A 163 -38.11 -13.37 -8.23
C THR A 163 -39.32 -12.88 -7.43
N SER A 164 -39.14 -12.50 -6.16
CA SER A 164 -40.17 -11.91 -5.29
C SER A 164 -40.64 -10.52 -5.75
N ASN A 165 -39.72 -9.70 -6.26
CA ASN A 165 -39.92 -8.27 -6.53
C ASN A 165 -39.70 -7.88 -8.00
N MET A 166 -39.36 -8.85 -8.87
CA MET A 166 -39.00 -8.68 -10.29
C MET A 166 -37.95 -7.59 -10.52
N GLN A 167 -36.91 -7.57 -9.68
CA GLN A 167 -35.85 -6.58 -9.69
C GLN A 167 -34.49 -7.24 -9.43
N PRO A 168 -33.40 -6.74 -10.03
CA PRO A 168 -32.05 -7.16 -9.67
C PRO A 168 -31.65 -6.63 -8.29
N GLU A 169 -31.11 -7.53 -7.47
CA GLU A 169 -30.37 -7.25 -6.24
C GLU A 169 -28.87 -7.23 -6.53
N PHE A 170 -28.14 -6.43 -5.75
CA PHE A 170 -26.70 -6.20 -5.90
C PHE A 170 -26.05 -6.36 -4.54
N ASP A 171 -25.22 -7.39 -4.38
CA ASP A 171 -24.49 -7.65 -3.15
C ASP A 171 -22.98 -7.70 -3.38
N ILE A 172 -22.23 -7.23 -2.38
CA ILE A 172 -20.78 -7.47 -2.27
C ILE A 172 -20.63 -8.59 -1.25
N LYS A 173 -19.84 -9.62 -1.59
CA LYS A 173 -19.55 -10.71 -0.66
C LYS A 173 -18.06 -10.99 -0.60
N GLU A 174 -17.51 -11.00 0.60
CA GLU A 174 -16.14 -11.47 0.85
C GLU A 174 -16.03 -13.00 0.68
N TRP A 175 -14.90 -13.43 0.15
CA TRP A 175 -14.49 -14.84 0.08
C TRP A 175 -13.42 -15.09 1.13
N GLU A 176 -13.75 -15.95 2.11
CA GLU A 176 -12.77 -16.60 2.98
C GLU A 176 -11.88 -17.52 2.13
N LEU A 177 -10.57 -17.56 2.42
CA LEU A 177 -9.54 -18.37 1.74
C LEU A 177 -9.13 -19.59 2.57
#